data_AF-A0AAJ4JMM6-F1
#
_entry.id   AF-A0AAJ4JMM6-F1
#
_cell.length_a   1.000
_cell.length_b   1.000
_cell.length_c   1.000
_cell.angle_alpha   90.00
_cell.angle_beta   90.00
_cell.angle_gamma   90.00
#
_symmetry.space_group_name_H-M   'P 1'
#
loop_
_entity.id
_entity.type
_entity.pdbx_description
1 polymer ?
#
loop_
_entity_poly.entity_id
_entity_poly.type
_entity_poly.pdbx_seq_one_letter_code
_entity_poly.pdbx_strand_id
1 'polypeptide(L)'
;MFKHWKRCIQWYEEMISMPHRQEIARELRQEDDVFLLLLYSEMIGIPNPVYYYTLELYPYIVENFHDWHLRMGMEKSPLSGIRCC
;
A
#
# COMPACT_ATOMS: atom_id res chain seq x y z
N MET A 1 -37.42 3.56 24.19
CA MET A 1 -37.90 3.76 22.80
C MET A 1 -36.90 4.53 21.93
N PHE A 2 -36.54 5.78 22.27
CA PHE A 2 -35.56 6.59 21.51
C PHE A 2 -34.17 5.96 21.31
N LYS A 3 -33.68 5.19 22.29
CA LYS A 3 -32.36 4.54 22.24
C LYS A 3 -32.26 3.45 21.16
N HIS A 4 -33.35 2.71 20.93
CA HIS A 4 -33.41 1.68 19.89
C HIS A 4 -33.47 2.31 18.51
N TRP A 5 -34.22 3.41 18.35
CA TRP A 5 -34.29 4.14 17.09
C TRP A 5 -32.93 4.71 16.64
N LYS A 6 -32.19 5.36 17.56
CA LYS A 6 -30.83 5.84 17.28
C LYS A 6 -29.89 4.71 16.86
N ARG A 7 -30.00 3.55 17.51
CA ARG A 7 -29.17 2.36 17.21
C ARG A 7 -29.49 1.77 15.83
N CYS A 8 -30.76 1.77 15.40
CA CYS A 8 -31.14 1.35 14.05
C CYS A 8 -30.58 2.28 12.97
N ILE A 9 -30.61 3.60 13.20
CA ILE A 9 -30.02 4.58 12.27
C ILE A 9 -28.50 4.37 12.16
N GLN A 10 -27.83 4.22 13.30
CA GLN A 10 -26.38 4.02 13.34
C GLN A 10 -25.95 2.74 12.60
N TRP A 11 -26.72 1.66 12.76
CA TRP A 11 -26.47 0.40 12.06
C TRP A 11 -26.69 0.53 10.55
N TYR A 12 -27.70 1.27 10.11
CA TYR A 12 -27.96 1.55 8.70
C TYR A 12 -26.83 2.38 8.07
N GLU A 13 -26.35 3.40 8.79
CA GLU A 13 -25.24 4.25 8.37
C GLU A 13 -23.92 3.46 8.27
N GLU A 14 -23.65 2.59 9.24
CA GLU A 14 -22.53 1.64 9.18
C GLU A 14 -22.63 0.73 7.95
N MET A 15 -23.81 0.17 7.66
CA MET A 15 -24.03 -0.73 6.53
C MET A 15 -23.77 -0.05 5.17
N ILE A 16 -24.16 1.22 5.01
CA ILE A 16 -23.91 1.99 3.79
C ILE A 16 -22.43 2.38 3.68
N SER A 17 -21.79 2.71 4.80
CA SER A 17 -20.39 3.14 4.80
C SER A 17 -19.39 1.99 4.59
N MET A 18 -19.79 0.74 4.85
CA MET A 18 -18.92 -0.44 4.80
C MET A 18 -18.22 -0.65 3.44
N PRO A 19 -18.93 -0.70 2.30
CA PRO A 19 -18.29 -0.84 0.99
C PRO A 19 -17.32 0.29 0.68
N HIS A 20 -17.70 1.52 1.06
CA HIS A 20 -16.88 2.70 0.82
C HIS A 20 -15.53 2.64 1.56
N ARG A 21 -15.50 2.12 2.79
CA ARG A 21 -14.25 1.92 3.53
C ARG A 21 -13.31 0.92 2.86
N GLN A 22 -13.84 -0.15 2.29
CA GLN A 22 -13.02 -1.16 1.60
C GLN A 22 -12.45 -0.60 0.31
N GLU A 23 -13.25 0.15 -0.44
CA GLU A 23 -12.81 0.82 -1.67
C GLU A 23 -11.72 1.85 -1.39
N ILE A 24 -11.92 2.74 -0.40
CA ILE A 24 -10.88 3.70 0.01
C ILE A 24 -9.59 2.97 0.41
N ALA A 25 -9.69 1.90 1.20
CA ALA A 25 -8.51 1.14 1.61
C ALA A 25 -7.81 0.46 0.43
N ARG A 26 -8.55 0.08 -0.63
CA ARG A 26 -7.96 -0.47 -1.86
C ARG A 26 -7.22 0.63 -2.63
N GLU A 27 -7.82 1.80 -2.80
CA GLU A 27 -7.20 2.93 -3.51
C GLU A 27 -5.93 3.40 -2.80
N LEU A 28 -5.97 3.60 -1.47
CA LEU A 28 -4.78 3.97 -0.69
C LEU A 28 -3.64 2.94 -0.87
N ARG A 29 -3.97 1.64 -0.84
CA ARG A 29 -2.97 0.60 -1.10
C ARG A 29 -2.40 0.66 -2.52
N GLN A 30 -3.22 0.98 -3.52
CA GLN A 30 -2.76 1.12 -4.91
C GLN A 30 -1.84 2.33 -5.08
N GLU A 31 -2.14 3.45 -4.42
CA GLU A 31 -1.25 4.61 -4.38
C GLU A 31 0.09 4.25 -3.75
N ASP A 32 0.09 3.54 -2.61
CA ASP A 32 1.30 3.06 -1.96
C ASP A 32 2.10 2.11 -2.88
N ASP A 33 1.45 1.15 -3.53
CA ASP A 33 2.12 0.19 -4.42
C ASP A 33 2.77 0.89 -5.63
N VAL A 34 2.14 1.94 -6.18
CA VAL A 34 2.70 2.77 -7.25
C VAL A 34 3.88 3.59 -6.75
N PHE A 35 3.80 4.16 -5.55
CA PHE A 35 4.90 4.90 -4.95
C PHE A 35 6.14 4.00 -4.74
N LEU A 36 5.92 2.79 -4.22
CA LEU A 36 6.97 1.78 -4.04
C LEU A 36 7.56 1.32 -5.37
N LEU A 37 6.73 1.14 -6.40
CA LEU A 37 7.20 0.84 -7.75
C LEU A 37 8.12 1.93 -8.29
N LEU A 38 7.77 3.21 -8.12
CA LEU A 38 8.62 4.32 -8.54
C LEU A 38 9.94 4.32 -7.77
N LEU A 39 9.89 4.06 -6.46
CA LEU A 39 11.08 4.03 -5.62
C LEU A 39 12.04 2.93 -6.08
N TYR A 40 11.53 1.70 -6.27
CA TYR A 40 12.30 0.49 -6.58
C TYR A 40 12.43 0.17 -8.07
N SER A 41 11.94 1.05 -8.95
CA SER A 41 12.01 0.93 -10.41
C SER A 41 13.42 0.60 -10.93
N GLU A 42 14.45 1.26 -10.42
CA GLU A 42 15.85 0.98 -10.79
C GLU A 42 16.26 -0.47 -10.53
N MET A 43 15.77 -1.06 -9.43
CA MET A 43 16.13 -2.42 -9.02
C MET A 43 15.49 -3.50 -9.88
N ILE A 44 14.34 -3.18 -10.49
CA ILE A 44 13.69 -4.03 -11.49
C ILE A 44 14.14 -3.71 -12.92
N GLY A 45 15.10 -2.80 -13.09
CA GLY A 45 15.67 -2.42 -14.39
C GLY A 45 14.90 -1.36 -15.16
N ILE A 46 13.97 -0.65 -14.51
CA ILE A 46 13.27 0.49 -15.08
C ILE A 46 14.00 1.77 -14.69
N PRO A 47 14.55 2.55 -15.64
CA PRO A 47 15.29 3.75 -15.31
C PRO A 47 14.39 4.82 -14.69
N ASN A 48 14.79 5.37 -13.55
CA ASN A 48 14.12 6.46 -12.86
C ASN A 48 15.02 7.71 -12.80
N PRO A 49 14.62 8.80 -13.48
CA PRO A 49 15.43 10.02 -13.56
C PRO A 49 15.60 10.75 -12.21
N VAL A 50 14.78 10.42 -11.21
CA VAL A 50 14.75 11.06 -9.88
C VAL A 50 15.29 10.13 -8.78
N TYR A 51 15.78 8.92 -9.14
CA TYR A 51 16.26 7.92 -8.17
C TYR A 51 17.24 8.50 -7.14
N TYR A 52 18.18 9.33 -7.59
CA TYR A 52 19.19 9.92 -6.71
C TYR A 52 18.57 10.70 -5.54
N TYR A 53 17.45 11.39 -5.77
CA TYR A 53 16.77 12.18 -4.75
C TYR A 53 15.88 11.33 -3.84
N THR A 54 15.40 10.19 -4.33
CA THR A 54 14.54 9.29 -3.54
C THR A 54 15.32 8.33 -2.65
N LEU A 55 16.65 8.25 -2.80
CA LEU A 55 17.55 7.43 -1.97
C LEU A 55 17.39 7.69 -0.47
N GLU A 56 17.13 8.93 -0.07
CA GLU A 56 16.94 9.29 1.35
C GLU A 56 15.70 8.66 1.98
N LEU A 57 14.72 8.27 1.16
CA LEU A 57 13.46 7.67 1.61
C LEU A 57 13.58 6.16 1.85
N TYR A 58 14.60 5.52 1.28
CA TYR A 58 14.78 4.06 1.35
C TYR A 58 14.77 3.49 2.77
N PRO A 59 15.48 4.08 3.76
CA PRO A 59 15.50 3.56 5.12
C PRO A 59 14.12 3.48 5.78
N TYR A 60 13.21 4.37 5.41
CA TYR A 60 11.86 4.43 5.99
C TYR A 60 10.88 3.46 5.33
N ILE A 61 11.20 3.03 4.12
CA ILE A 61 10.29 2.28 3.26
C ILE A 61 10.71 0.81 3.14
N VAL A 62 11.97 0.50 3.45
CA VAL A 62 12.54 -0.86 3.35
C VAL A 62 11.76 -1.90 4.15
N GLU A 63 11.13 -1.51 5.26
CA GLU A 63 10.28 -2.40 6.07
C GLU A 63 9.04 -2.87 5.30
N ASN A 64 8.47 -2.02 4.45
CA ASN A 64 7.28 -2.31 3.64
C ASN A 64 7.61 -3.07 2.35
N PHE A 65 8.89 -3.22 2.02
CA PHE A 65 9.32 -3.86 0.78
C PHE A 65 8.88 -5.33 0.69
N HIS A 66 9.01 -6.08 1.79
CA HIS A 66 8.65 -7.51 1.82
C HIS A 66 7.21 -7.74 1.38
N ASP A 67 6.28 -7.01 2.01
CA ASP A 67 4.86 -7.16 1.69
C ASP A 67 4.53 -6.67 0.29
N TRP A 68 5.22 -5.62 -0.19
CA TRP A 68 5.03 -5.09 -1.53
C TRP A 68 5.47 -6.06 -2.63
N HIS A 69 6.69 -6.60 -2.57
CA HIS A 69 7.18 -7.48 -3.66
C HIS A 69 6.34 -8.77 -3.75
N LEU A 70 5.86 -9.27 -2.61
CA LEU A 70 4.89 -10.37 -2.57
C LEU A 70 3.55 -10.00 -3.21
N ARG A 71 3.00 -8.81 -2.93
CA ARG A 71 1.77 -8.32 -3.59
C ARG A 71 1.93 -8.14 -5.09
N MET A 72 3.11 -7.71 -5.53
CA MET A 72 3.46 -7.60 -6.94
C MET A 72 3.66 -8.96 -7.63
N GLY A 73 3.60 -10.07 -6.87
CA GLY A 73 3.71 -11.43 -7.40
C GLY A 73 5.15 -11.80 -7.78
N MET A 74 6.16 -11.15 -7.21
CA MET A 74 7.56 -11.45 -7.46
C MET A 74 7.99 -12.68 -6.64
N GLU A 75 8.48 -13.73 -7.32
CA GLU A 75 8.96 -14.93 -6.61
C GLU A 75 10.25 -14.67 -5.82
N LYS A 76 11.07 -13.73 -6.28
CA LYS A 76 12.34 -13.35 -5.65
C LYS A 76 12.43 -11.84 -5.52
N SER A 77 13.04 -11.42 -4.42
CA SER A 77 13.38 -10.02 -4.21
C SER A 77 14.28 -9.50 -5.34
N PRO A 78 13.95 -8.36 -5.98
CA PRO A 78 14.84 -7.67 -6.90
C PRO A 78 16.08 -7.05 -6.22
N LEU A 79 16.12 -7.00 -4.89
CA LEU A 79 17.29 -6.51 -4.15
C LEU A 79 18.46 -7.50 -4.29
N SER A 80 19.55 -7.06 -4.93
CA SER A 80 20.76 -7.86 -5.11
C SER A 80 21.62 -7.96 -3.83
N GLY A 81 21.57 -6.94 -2.95
CA GLY A 81 22.40 -6.85 -1.75
C GLY A 81 21.75 -7.35 -0.46
N ILE A 82 20.43 -7.43 -0.41
CA ILE A 82 19.67 -7.85 0.77
C ILE A 82 18.73 -8.97 0.33
N ARG A 83 18.88 -10.16 0.92
CA ARG A 83 17.93 -11.24 0.68
C ARG A 83 16.66 -10.94 1.49
N CYS A 84 15.63 -10.52 0.77
CA CYS A 84 14.27 -10.57 1.25
C CYS A 84 13.68 -11.90 0.72
N CYS A 85 13.38 -12.80 1.65
CA CYS A 85 13.13 -14.24 1.47
C CYS A 85 14.39 -15.11 1.20
#